data_AF-I4KF54-F1
#
_entry.id   AF-I4KF54-F1
#
_cell.length_a   1.000
_cell.length_b   1.000
_cell.length_c   1.000
_cell.angle_alpha   90.00
_cell.angle_beta   90.00
_cell.angle_gamma   90.00
#
_symmetry.space_group_name_H-M   'P 1'
#
loop_
_entity.id
_entity.type
_entity.pdbx_description
1 polymer ?
#
loop_
_entity_poly.entity_id
_entity_poly.type
_entity_poly.pdbx_seq_one_letter_code
_entity_poly.pdbx_strand_id
1 'polypeptide(L)' 'MVKISEWDGEYQSTFNNDYPPDSCFATPEAELRHKAEGEELAKSMQQELGSSYMVEYCP' A
#
# COMPACT_ATOMS: atom_id res chain seq x y z
N MET A 1 10.83 2.38 -7.39
CA MET A 1 9.72 1.72 -8.12
C MET A 1 9.46 0.29 -7.66
N VAL A 2 10.46 -0.60 -7.59
CA VAL A 2 10.27 -2.03 -7.17
C VAL A 2 9.46 -2.16 -5.86
N LYS A 3 9.78 -1.36 -4.84
CA LYS A 3 9.06 -1.40 -3.55
C LYS A 3 7.57 -1.06 -3.62
N ILE A 4 7.16 -0.14 -4.51
CA ILE A 4 5.74 0.22 -4.67
C ILE A 4 5.00 -0.93 -5.35
N SER A 5 5.64 -1.59 -6.33
CA SER A 5 5.06 -2.76 -6.99
C SER A 5 4.93 -3.96 -6.07
N GLU A 6 5.88 -4.15 -5.15
CA GLU A 6 5.80 -5.20 -4.13
C GLU A 6 4.68 -4.92 -3.11
N TRP A 7 4.60 -3.66 -2.64
CA TRP A 7 3.54 -3.21 -1.76
C TRP A 7 2.16 -3.37 -2.42
N ASP A 8 1.95 -2.83 -3.63
CA ASP A 8 0.70 -3.02 -4.38
C ASP A 8 0.40 -4.52 -4.61
N GLY A 9 1.41 -5.31 -4.96
CA GLY A 9 1.26 -6.75 -5.16
C GLY A 9 0.71 -7.48 -3.91
N GLU A 10 1.17 -7.09 -2.71
CA GLU A 10 0.61 -7.62 -1.46
C GLU A 10 -0.88 -7.27 -1.31
N TYR A 11 -1.25 -6.01 -1.57
CA TYR A 11 -2.65 -5.58 -1.49
C TYR A 11 -3.52 -6.32 -2.52
N GLN A 12 -3.08 -6.41 -3.78
CA GLN A 12 -3.81 -7.13 -4.83
C GLN A 12 -3.97 -8.63 -4.50
N SER A 13 -3.03 -9.22 -3.75
CA SER A 13 -3.13 -10.62 -3.32
C SER A 13 -4.25 -10.88 -2.31
N THR A 14 -4.79 -9.83 -1.67
CA THR A 14 -5.96 -9.94 -0.77
C THR A 14 -7.27 -10.13 -1.53
N PHE A 15 -7.27 -9.96 -2.86
CA PHE A 15 -8.47 -10.09 -3.67
C PHE A 15 -9.01 -11.52 -3.65
N ASN A 16 -10.25 -11.66 -3.17
CA ASN A 16 -10.97 -12.92 -3.17
C ASN A 16 -11.74 -13.09 -4.49
N ASN A 17 -11.34 -14.05 -5.32
CA ASN A 17 -12.00 -14.29 -6.61
C ASN A 17 -13.40 -14.92 -6.45
N ASP A 18 -13.58 -15.75 -5.42
CA ASP A 18 -14.82 -16.49 -5.19
C ASP A 18 -15.93 -15.56 -4.69
N TYR A 19 -15.59 -14.62 -3.80
CA TYR A 19 -16.49 -13.60 -3.31
C TYR A 19 -15.73 -12.29 -3.04
N PRO A 20 -15.63 -11.39 -4.05
CA PRO A 20 -14.87 -10.14 -3.96
C PRO A 20 -15.16 -9.24 -2.74
N PRO A 21 -16.39 -9.16 -2.22
CA PRO A 21 -16.67 -8.38 -1.01
C PRO A 21 -15.91 -8.86 0.24
N ASP A 22 -15.50 -10.13 0.29
CA ASP A 22 -14.71 -10.70 1.37
C ASP A 22 -13.19 -10.59 1.11
N SER A 23 -12.77 -9.72 0.18
CA SER A 23 -11.34 -9.42 0.00
C SER A 23 -10.81 -8.72 1.24
N CYS A 24 -9.83 -9.33 1.89
CA CYS A 24 -9.24 -8.78 3.11
C CYS A 24 -7.83 -9.36 3.33
N PHE A 25 -7.06 -8.66 4.15
CA PHE A 25 -5.81 -9.22 4.65
C PHE A 25 -6.09 -10.44 5.53
N ALA A 26 -5.19 -11.42 5.46
CA ALA A 26 -5.31 -12.65 6.24
C ALA A 26 -5.35 -12.40 7.77
N THR A 27 -4.71 -11.32 8.24
CA THR A 27 -4.78 -10.89 9.64
C THR A 27 -4.79 -9.36 9.75
N PRO A 28 -5.34 -8.81 10.86
CA PRO A 28 -5.28 -7.37 11.14
C PRO A 28 -3.84 -6.83 11.23
N GLU A 29 -2.90 -7.64 11.73
CA GLU A 29 -1.49 -7.23 11.84
C GLU A 29 -0.85 -7.10 10.46
N ALA A 30 -1.24 -7.92 9.48
CA ALA A 30 -0.78 -7.77 8.10
C ALA A 30 -1.28 -6.46 7.49
N GLU A 31 -2.56 -6.13 7.70
CA GLU A 31 -3.13 -4.85 7.25
C GLU A 31 -2.43 -3.65 7.89
N LEU A 32 -2.16 -3.70 9.20
CA LEU A 32 -1.46 -2.63 9.91
C LEU A 32 -0.03 -2.43 9.41
N ARG A 33 0.71 -3.52 9.16
CA ARG A 33 2.06 -3.44 8.57
C ARG A 33 2.00 -2.84 7.18
N HIS A 34 1.08 -3.31 6.34
CA HIS A 34 0.91 -2.82 4.99
C HIS A 34 0.62 -1.31 4.95
N LYS A 35 -0.24 -0.82 5.85
CA LYS A 35 -0.52 0.62 5.99
C LYS A 35 0.71 1.42 6.41
N ALA A 36 1.47 0.92 7.38
CA ALA A 36 2.70 1.57 7.83
C ALA A 36 3.75 1.64 6.70
N GLU A 37 3.88 0.58 5.90
CA GLU A 37 4.75 0.57 4.72
C GLU A 37 4.28 1.58 3.66
N GLY A 38 2.97 1.72 3.44
CA GLY A 38 2.39 2.73 2.55
C GLY A 38 2.74 4.16 2.96
N GLU A 39 2.69 4.47 4.25
CA GLU A 39 3.10 5.78 4.79
C GLU A 39 4.59 6.08 4.53
N GLU A 40 5.48 5.11 4.74
CA GLU A 40 6.91 5.27 4.51
C GLU A 40 7.25 5.39 3.02
N LEU A 41 6.51 4.69 2.16
CA LEU A 41 6.62 4.84 0.70
C LEU A 41 6.19 6.24 0.27
N ALA A 42 5.08 6.76 0.79
CA ALA A 42 4.62 8.12 0.48
C ALA A 42 5.64 9.20 0.87
N LYS A 43 6.25 9.07 2.06
CA LYS A 43 7.35 9.96 2.50
C LYS A 43 8.55 9.88 1.55
N SER A 44 8.93 8.67 1.15
CA SER A 44 10.05 8.44 0.22
C SER A 44 9.76 9.08 -1.14
N MET A 45 8.54 8.91 -1.67
CA MET A 45 8.11 9.51 -2.93
C MET A 45 8.07 11.04 -2.84
N GLN A 46 7.59 11.61 -1.74
CA GLN A 46 7.58 13.06 -1.53
C GLN A 46 9.01 13.64 -1.54
N GLN A 47 9.98 12.92 -0.97
CA GLN A 47 11.38 13.32 -1.01
C GLN A 47 11.97 13.25 -2.43
N GLU A 48 11.67 12.18 -3.17
CA GLU A 48 12.15 12.00 -4.56
C GLU A 48 11.54 13.04 -5.53
N LEU A 49 10.25 13.32 -5.40
CA LEU A 49 9.53 14.26 -6.27
C LEU A 49 9.73 15.73 -5.88
N GLY A 50 10.22 15.98 -4.66
CA GLY A 50 10.39 17.32 -4.11
C GLY A 50 9.09 18.13 -4.09
N SER A 51 9.21 19.46 -4.07
CA SER A 51 8.07 20.37 -3.94
C SER A 51 7.22 20.52 -5.20
N SER A 52 7.61 19.89 -6.31
CA SER A 52 6.87 19.96 -7.58
C SER A 52 5.55 19.18 -7.54
N TYR A 53 5.45 18.22 -6.62
CA TYR A 53 4.27 17.39 -6.43
C TYR A 53 3.98 17.26 -4.94
N MET A 54 2.70 17.08 -4.61
CA MET A 54 2.25 16.70 -3.27
C MET A 54 1.85 15.24 -3.31
N VAL A 55 2.50 14.42 -2.48
CA VAL A 55 2.19 13.00 -2.33
C VAL A 55 1.37 12.84 -1.06
N GLU A 56 0.15 12.33 -1.21
CA GLU A 56 -0.75 12.03 -0.10
C GLU A 56 -1.01 10.52 -0.06
N TYR A 57 -1.09 9.97 1.15
CA TYR A 57 -1.44 8.57 1.39
C TYR A 57 -2.69 8.50 2.26
N CYS A 58 -3.70 7.80 1.75
CA CYS A 58 -5.00 7.58 2.39
C CYS A 58 -5.23 6.06 2.50
N PRO A 59 -5.01 5.46 3.68
CA PRO A 59 -5.17 4.02 3.92
C PRO A 59 -6.62 3.55 4.02
#